data_AF-A0A0K1PRL6-F1
#
_entry.id   AF-A0A0K1PRL6-F1
#
_cell.length_a   1.000
_cell.length_b   1.000
_cell.length_c   1.000
_cell.angle_alpha   90.00
_cell.angle_beta   90.00
_cell.angle_gamma   90.00
#
_symmetry.space_group_name_H-M   'P 1'
#
loop_
_entity.id
_entity.type
_entity.pdbx_description
1 polymer ?
#
loop_
_entity_poly.entity_id
_entity_poly.type
_entity_poly.pdbx_seq_one_letter_code
_entity_poly.pdbx_strand_id
1 'polypeptide(L)'
;MKRSWLALVVLAALVMLVVVATPRRAHADQPGAHTVPVAVLALDSEDSEEQADALTGALRSRVRAAQGWSLIETTQSLGMLTAALKCPSHPPADCQQKISEQIKAERYIWGFVTRGPTTGQVTAEIHLYQKNKSDTVLKESYADNLKDANDDTLRKVAARIVERLGGTALGVVVVKAGELNGEVVVDGEKRVPLQKGTARIELAPGGHSIEVASTGIPSSKRNVLVVIGKEAVVEIAPTQETEPPHAEKPFPTRTVVGGVVLGAGVILGAVAVQQALFYGELQDRGKEVAKRVEAGQKPCEPSGDQEFCNIDNRSKTASAFAIAGGAVGAVAIGTGLYLLLTNGSSEKTASAPKRPQIVPTFGANSGGVMINGAF
;
A
#
# COMPACT_ATOMS: atom_id res chain seq x y z
N MET A 1 -46.72 -13.77 -9.87
CA MET A 1 -45.89 -13.02 -8.90
C MET A 1 -44.47 -13.57 -8.71
N LYS A 2 -44.23 -14.89 -8.56
CA LYS A 2 -42.88 -15.45 -8.32
C LYS A 2 -41.83 -15.24 -9.44
N ARG A 3 -42.23 -15.13 -10.71
CA ARG A 3 -41.31 -14.93 -11.85
C ARG A 3 -40.71 -13.51 -11.94
N SER A 4 -41.40 -12.49 -11.43
CA SER A 4 -40.92 -11.10 -11.46
C SER A 4 -39.80 -10.86 -10.43
N TRP A 5 -39.85 -11.56 -9.29
CA TRP A 5 -38.87 -11.44 -8.22
C TRP A 5 -37.50 -12.03 -8.62
N LEU A 6 -37.48 -13.16 -9.32
CA LEU A 6 -36.24 -13.76 -9.84
C LEU A 6 -35.52 -12.87 -10.85
N ALA A 7 -36.26 -12.17 -11.72
CA ALA A 7 -35.67 -11.25 -12.70
C ALA A 7 -34.97 -10.05 -12.03
N LEU A 8 -35.57 -9.50 -10.96
CA LEU A 8 -34.98 -8.41 -10.17
C LEU A 8 -33.70 -8.83 -9.44
N VAL A 9 -33.66 -10.05 -8.88
CA VAL A 9 -32.46 -10.56 -8.20
C VAL A 9 -31.30 -10.80 -9.16
N VAL A 10 -31.58 -11.35 -10.35
CA VAL A 10 -30.55 -11.57 -11.39
C VAL A 10 -30.01 -10.25 -11.93
N LEU A 11 -30.88 -9.26 -12.15
CA LEU A 11 -30.45 -7.94 -12.62
C LEU A 11 -29.58 -7.23 -11.57
N ALA A 12 -29.94 -7.30 -10.29
CA ALA A 12 -29.15 -6.75 -9.20
C ALA A 12 -27.77 -7.42 -9.07
N ALA A 13 -27.70 -8.75 -9.24
CA ALA A 13 -26.44 -9.49 -9.23
C ALA A 13 -25.52 -9.11 -10.41
N LEU A 14 -26.09 -8.92 -11.60
CA LEU A 14 -25.34 -8.50 -12.79
C LEU A 14 -24.78 -7.08 -12.66
N VAL A 15 -25.56 -6.14 -12.11
CA VAL A 15 -25.08 -4.77 -11.84
C VAL A 15 -23.95 -4.78 -10.80
N MET A 16 -24.06 -5.61 -9.76
CA MET A 16 -23.01 -5.76 -8.75
C MET A 16 -21.72 -6.35 -9.35
N LEU A 17 -21.82 -7.32 -10.27
CA LEU A 17 -20.67 -7.93 -10.94
C LEU A 17 -19.92 -6.91 -11.83
N VAL A 18 -20.64 -6.05 -12.55
CA VAL A 18 -20.05 -5.01 -13.40
C VAL A 18 -19.32 -3.95 -12.58
N VAL A 19 -19.85 -3.55 -11.42
CA VAL A 19 -19.19 -2.58 -10.54
C VAL A 19 -17.89 -3.14 -9.95
N VAL A 20 -17.84 -4.44 -9.64
CA VAL A 20 -16.63 -5.09 -9.11
C VAL A 20 -15.58 -5.35 -10.20
N ALA A 21 -15.98 -5.55 -11.45
CA ALA A 21 -15.07 -5.87 -12.55
C ALA A 21 -14.44 -4.65 -13.25
N THR A 22 -14.89 -3.41 -12.94
CA THR A 22 -14.23 -2.22 -13.51
C THR A 22 -12.88 -1.97 -12.84
N PRO A 23 -11.75 -2.01 -13.58
CA PRO A 23 -10.45 -1.70 -13.01
C PRO A 23 -10.46 -0.24 -12.55
N ARG A 24 -10.35 -0.03 -11.23
CA ARG A 24 -10.20 1.32 -10.67
C ARG A 24 -8.92 1.93 -11.23
N ARG A 25 -9.05 3.00 -11.99
CA ARG A 25 -7.90 3.83 -12.37
C ARG A 25 -7.35 4.44 -11.07
N ALA A 26 -6.25 3.89 -10.59
CA ALA A 26 -5.51 4.48 -9.48
C ALA A 26 -5.04 5.87 -9.91
N HIS A 27 -5.47 6.90 -9.18
CA HIS A 27 -4.91 8.24 -9.28
C HIS A 27 -3.91 8.43 -8.14
N ALA A 28 -2.91 9.26 -8.39
CA ALA A 28 -1.84 9.58 -7.47
C ALA A 28 -2.36 9.97 -6.07
N ASP A 29 -1.74 9.43 -5.03
CA ASP A 29 -1.94 9.90 -3.66
C ASP A 29 -1.45 11.36 -3.54
N GLN A 30 -2.20 12.19 -2.83
CA GLN A 30 -1.72 13.52 -2.47
C GLN A 30 -0.51 13.39 -1.51
N PRO A 31 0.36 14.42 -1.45
CA PRO A 31 1.37 14.50 -0.40
C PRO A 31 0.70 14.29 0.96
N GLY A 32 1.15 13.29 1.71
CA GLY A 32 0.53 12.86 2.97
C GLY A 32 1.53 12.07 3.80
N ALA A 33 1.14 11.71 5.03
CA ALA A 33 2.03 11.06 6.00
C ALA A 33 2.64 9.71 5.55
N HIS A 34 2.19 9.17 4.40
CA HIS A 34 2.64 7.90 3.83
C HIS A 34 3.27 8.03 2.45
N THR A 35 3.44 9.25 1.92
CA THR A 35 4.11 9.49 0.65
C THR A 35 5.42 10.23 0.86
N VAL A 36 6.45 9.82 0.14
CA VAL A 36 7.76 10.48 0.19
C VAL A 36 7.80 11.56 -0.88
N PRO A 37 8.07 12.83 -0.52
CA PRO A 37 8.23 13.89 -1.50
C PRO A 37 9.57 13.75 -2.24
N VAL A 38 9.52 13.74 -3.57
CA VAL A 38 10.67 13.59 -4.46
C VAL A 38 10.61 14.65 -5.55
N ALA A 39 11.66 15.44 -5.69
CA ALA A 39 11.80 16.35 -6.84
C ALA A 39 12.48 15.62 -8.02
N VAL A 40 12.13 15.99 -9.26
CA VAL A 40 12.82 15.48 -10.45
C VAL A 40 13.41 16.68 -11.20
N LEU A 41 14.72 16.84 -11.09
CA LEU A 41 15.46 17.87 -11.82
C LEU A 41 15.50 17.48 -13.31
N ALA A 42 15.55 18.48 -14.19
CA ALA A 42 15.79 18.20 -15.61
C ALA A 42 17.17 17.55 -15.77
N LEU A 43 17.19 16.41 -16.46
CA LEU A 43 18.42 15.68 -16.78
C LEU A 43 19.26 16.52 -17.73
N ASP A 44 20.57 16.50 -17.53
CA ASP A 44 21.50 17.29 -18.33
C ASP A 44 22.10 16.43 -19.46
N SER A 45 22.50 17.04 -20.56
CA SER A 45 23.09 16.32 -21.70
C SER A 45 23.91 17.24 -22.59
N GLU A 46 25.09 16.79 -23.02
CA GLU A 46 25.92 17.53 -23.98
C GLU A 46 25.63 17.15 -25.45
N ASP A 47 25.04 15.98 -25.70
CA ASP A 47 24.94 15.40 -27.05
C ASP A 47 23.56 14.79 -27.39
N SER A 48 22.62 14.81 -26.44
CA SER A 48 21.33 14.11 -26.49
C SER A 48 20.23 14.88 -25.71
N GLU A 49 20.16 16.20 -25.87
CA GLU A 49 19.23 17.09 -25.13
C GLU A 49 17.75 16.69 -25.27
N GLU A 50 17.29 16.35 -26.49
CA GLU A 50 15.90 15.95 -26.74
C GLU A 50 15.52 14.68 -25.95
N GLN A 51 16.44 13.72 -25.84
CA GLN A 51 16.23 12.49 -25.09
C GLN A 51 16.26 12.74 -23.57
N ALA A 52 17.08 13.69 -23.11
CA ALA A 52 17.12 14.11 -21.71
C ALA A 52 15.80 14.75 -21.27
N ASP A 53 15.24 15.64 -22.09
CA ASP A 53 13.95 16.28 -21.84
C ASP A 53 12.79 15.27 -21.86
N ALA A 54 12.77 14.40 -22.88
CA ALA A 54 11.76 13.35 -22.99
C ALA A 54 11.77 12.40 -21.79
N LEU A 55 12.96 11.94 -21.37
CA LEU A 55 13.13 11.08 -20.21
C LEU A 55 12.76 11.81 -18.91
N THR A 56 13.13 13.08 -18.77
CA THR A 56 12.71 13.92 -17.62
C THR A 56 11.19 13.99 -17.51
N GLY A 57 10.49 14.25 -18.63
CA GLY A 57 9.03 14.28 -18.69
C GLY A 57 8.41 12.94 -18.30
N ALA A 58 8.95 11.84 -18.83
CA ALA A 58 8.51 10.49 -18.51
C ALA A 58 8.73 10.13 -17.03
N LEU A 59 9.87 10.50 -16.45
CA LEU A 59 10.19 10.30 -15.03
C LEU A 59 9.23 11.08 -14.13
N ARG A 60 9.00 12.37 -14.40
CA ARG A 60 8.01 13.17 -13.66
C ARG A 60 6.62 12.54 -13.71
N SER A 61 6.19 12.12 -14.90
CA SER A 61 4.91 11.42 -15.09
C SER A 61 4.84 10.12 -14.28
N ARG A 62 5.91 9.32 -14.28
CA ARG A 62 5.99 8.07 -13.52
C ARG A 62 5.99 8.31 -12.01
N VAL A 63 6.75 9.28 -11.52
CA VAL A 63 6.81 9.61 -10.09
C VAL A 63 5.45 10.09 -9.58
N ARG A 64 4.70 10.88 -10.36
CA ARG A 64 3.30 11.21 -10.04
C ARG A 64 2.43 9.96 -9.94
N ALA A 65 2.63 8.98 -10.80
CA ALA A 65 1.83 7.75 -10.81
C ALA A 65 2.33 6.65 -9.84
N ALA A 66 3.47 6.83 -9.17
CA ALA A 66 4.08 5.82 -8.32
C ALA A 66 3.47 5.84 -6.92
N GLN A 67 3.11 4.66 -6.40
CA GLN A 67 2.57 4.54 -5.04
C GLN A 67 3.65 4.84 -4.01
N GLY A 68 3.31 5.59 -2.96
CA GLY A 68 4.24 5.97 -1.88
C GLY A 68 5.20 7.11 -2.25
N TRP A 69 5.06 7.69 -3.44
CA TRP A 69 5.84 8.84 -3.89
C TRP A 69 4.93 10.03 -4.13
N SER A 70 5.44 11.23 -3.93
CA SER A 70 4.78 12.47 -4.35
C SER A 70 5.78 13.35 -5.09
N LEU A 71 5.41 13.85 -6.26
CA LEU A 71 6.28 14.73 -7.04
C LEU A 71 6.27 16.13 -6.43
N ILE A 72 7.45 16.67 -6.12
CA ILE A 72 7.64 18.11 -5.94
C ILE A 72 7.84 18.71 -7.33
N GLU A 73 6.90 19.54 -7.77
CA GLU A 73 7.02 20.25 -9.05
C GLU A 73 8.17 21.26 -8.98
N THR A 74 9.13 21.11 -9.89
CA THR A 74 10.26 22.03 -10.06
C THR A 74 10.59 22.20 -11.52
N THR A 75 10.83 23.44 -11.93
CA THR A 75 11.30 23.81 -13.27
C THR A 75 12.82 23.90 -13.33
N GLN A 76 13.51 23.65 -12.22
CA GLN A 76 14.95 23.82 -12.12
C GLN A 76 15.68 22.64 -12.77
N SER A 77 16.68 22.93 -13.60
CA SER A 77 17.59 21.94 -14.17
C SER A 77 18.82 21.75 -13.28
N LEU A 78 19.46 20.59 -13.39
CA LEU A 78 20.73 20.33 -12.72
C LEU A 78 21.81 21.34 -13.13
N GLY A 79 21.93 21.62 -14.43
CA GLY A 79 22.89 22.60 -14.96
C GLY A 79 22.69 24.01 -14.39
N MET A 80 21.44 24.48 -14.26
CA MET A 80 21.14 25.79 -13.66
C MET A 80 21.54 25.85 -12.19
N LEU A 81 21.24 24.79 -11.43
CA LEU A 81 21.52 24.73 -9.98
C LEU A 81 23.02 24.60 -9.70
N THR A 82 23.71 23.76 -10.44
CA THR A 82 25.17 23.59 -10.31
C THR A 82 25.90 24.88 -10.69
N ALA A 83 25.51 25.56 -11.76
CA ALA A 83 26.07 26.87 -12.12
C ALA A 83 25.82 27.94 -11.04
N ALA A 84 24.58 28.06 -10.55
CA ALA A 84 24.22 29.05 -9.53
C ALA A 84 24.95 28.82 -8.19
N LEU A 85 25.16 27.56 -7.81
CA LEU A 85 25.83 27.17 -6.56
C LEU A 85 27.36 27.00 -6.70
N LYS A 86 27.91 27.31 -7.88
CA LYS A 86 29.34 27.15 -8.23
C LYS A 86 29.85 25.72 -8.00
N CYS A 87 29.02 24.75 -8.36
CA CYS A 87 29.37 23.34 -8.30
C CYS A 87 29.92 22.84 -9.63
N PRO A 88 30.74 21.77 -9.62
CA PRO A 88 31.09 21.06 -10.84
C PRO A 88 29.84 20.43 -11.47
N SER A 89 29.93 20.10 -12.76
CA SER A 89 28.85 19.47 -13.53
C SER A 89 28.34 18.20 -12.85
N HIS A 90 29.25 17.35 -12.36
CA HIS A 90 28.93 16.21 -11.51
C HIS A 90 29.07 16.59 -10.01
N PRO A 91 27.97 16.98 -9.33
CA PRO A 91 28.04 17.53 -7.99
C PRO A 91 28.51 16.47 -6.96
N PRO A 92 29.54 16.77 -6.14
CA PRO A 92 29.89 15.95 -4.98
C PRO A 92 28.83 16.08 -3.87
N ALA A 93 28.91 15.23 -2.85
CA ALA A 93 27.90 15.12 -1.79
C ALA A 93 27.60 16.47 -1.07
N ASP A 94 28.62 17.30 -0.86
CA ASP A 94 28.48 18.63 -0.26
C ASP A 94 27.72 19.62 -1.16
N CYS A 95 27.90 19.54 -2.48
CA CYS A 95 27.10 20.31 -3.42
C CYS A 95 25.66 19.78 -3.50
N GLN A 96 25.47 18.46 -3.54
CA GLN A 96 24.15 17.84 -3.55
C GLN A 96 23.31 18.27 -2.36
N GLN A 97 23.95 18.42 -1.18
CA GLN A 97 23.29 18.98 -0.01
C GLN A 97 22.80 20.42 -0.23
N LYS A 98 23.63 21.31 -0.79
CA LYS A 98 23.22 22.70 -1.11
C LYS A 98 22.08 22.75 -2.11
N ILE A 99 22.11 21.87 -3.12
CA ILE A 99 21.01 21.72 -4.09
C ILE A 99 19.73 21.33 -3.35
N SER A 100 19.81 20.32 -2.46
CA SER A 100 18.66 19.86 -1.67
C SER A 100 18.04 20.96 -0.81
N GLU A 101 18.88 21.83 -0.24
CA GLU A 101 18.46 22.99 0.56
C GLU A 101 17.80 24.07 -0.32
N GLN A 102 18.37 24.34 -1.50
CA GLN A 102 17.84 25.31 -2.46
C GLN A 102 16.46 24.91 -3.00
N ILE A 103 16.27 23.63 -3.35
CA ILE A 103 15.00 23.11 -3.88
C ILE A 103 14.03 22.69 -2.77
N LYS A 104 14.46 22.75 -1.50
CA LYS A 104 13.71 22.33 -0.32
C LYS A 104 13.17 20.89 -0.43
N ALA A 105 13.97 19.98 -0.97
CA ALA A 105 13.61 18.57 -1.12
C ALA A 105 14.62 17.68 -0.41
N GLU A 106 14.13 16.75 0.42
CA GLU A 106 14.99 15.77 1.09
C GLU A 106 15.45 14.64 0.15
N ARG A 107 14.73 14.46 -0.97
CA ARG A 107 15.05 13.50 -2.03
C ARG A 107 14.82 14.15 -3.39
N TYR A 108 15.74 13.90 -4.30
CA TYR A 108 15.56 14.32 -5.69
C TYR A 108 16.28 13.39 -6.66
N ILE A 109 15.69 13.24 -7.84
CA ILE A 109 16.29 12.55 -8.98
C ILE A 109 17.04 13.58 -9.82
N TRP A 110 18.26 13.23 -10.20
CA TRP A 110 19.11 14.00 -11.12
C TRP A 110 19.92 13.04 -11.99
N GLY A 111 20.59 13.52 -13.02
CA GLY A 111 21.41 12.66 -13.86
C GLY A 111 21.76 13.27 -15.19
N PHE A 112 22.41 12.45 -16.03
CA PHE A 112 22.87 12.81 -17.36
C PHE A 112 22.38 11.82 -18.40
N VAL A 113 22.17 12.30 -19.62
CA VAL A 113 21.98 11.44 -20.80
C VAL A 113 23.12 11.70 -21.76
N THR A 114 23.78 10.63 -22.20
CA THR A 114 24.86 10.70 -23.20
C THR A 114 24.58 9.74 -24.34
N ARG A 115 25.18 9.97 -25.52
CA ARG A 115 25.14 8.98 -26.59
C ARG A 115 25.75 7.65 -26.11
N GLY A 116 25.07 6.57 -26.41
CA GLY A 116 25.45 5.22 -25.98
C GLY A 116 26.65 4.68 -26.79
N PRO A 117 27.24 3.56 -26.32
CA PRO A 117 28.35 2.92 -27.02
C PRO A 117 27.93 2.29 -28.35
N THR A 118 26.64 1.99 -28.52
CA THR A 118 26.05 1.45 -29.75
C THR A 118 25.38 2.56 -30.54
N THR A 119 25.58 2.59 -31.86
CA THR A 119 24.85 3.49 -32.76
C THR A 119 23.34 3.30 -32.61
N GLY A 120 22.58 4.38 -32.45
CA GLY A 120 21.12 4.32 -32.24
C GLY A 120 20.69 4.16 -30.78
N GLN A 121 21.62 4.29 -29.82
CA GLN A 121 21.30 4.20 -28.39
C GLN A 121 21.81 5.43 -27.63
N VAL A 122 21.12 5.75 -26.54
CA VAL A 122 21.54 6.69 -25.51
C VAL A 122 21.66 5.94 -24.18
N THR A 123 22.52 6.43 -23.29
CA THR A 123 22.68 5.91 -21.93
C THR A 123 22.34 7.01 -20.95
N ALA A 124 21.36 6.74 -20.10
CA ALA A 124 20.99 7.59 -18.99
C ALA A 124 21.67 7.10 -17.71
N GLU A 125 22.43 7.98 -17.08
CA GLU A 125 23.00 7.80 -15.75
C GLU A 125 22.17 8.63 -14.77
N ILE A 126 21.35 7.95 -13.97
CA ILE A 126 20.37 8.54 -13.07
C ILE A 126 20.77 8.29 -11.63
N HIS A 127 20.69 9.33 -10.82
CA HIS A 127 21.05 9.37 -9.42
C HIS A 127 19.81 9.69 -8.58
N LEU A 128 19.69 9.06 -7.41
CA LEU A 128 18.71 9.41 -6.39
C LEU A 128 19.43 9.89 -5.13
N TYR A 129 19.48 11.21 -4.98
CA TYR A 129 19.94 11.82 -3.74
C TYR A 129 18.92 11.59 -2.63
N GLN A 130 19.43 11.24 -1.45
CA GLN A 130 18.65 11.12 -0.23
C GLN A 130 19.44 11.73 0.93
N LYS A 131 18.83 12.68 1.64
CA LYS A 131 19.47 13.31 2.81
C LYS A 131 19.94 12.24 3.81
N ASN A 132 21.19 12.34 4.26
CA ASN A 132 21.86 11.43 5.19
C ASN A 132 22.00 9.97 4.70
N LYS A 133 21.90 9.72 3.39
CA LYS A 133 22.13 8.41 2.79
C LYS A 133 23.08 8.52 1.61
N SER A 134 23.73 7.42 1.27
CA SER A 134 24.52 7.34 0.05
C SER A 134 23.62 7.48 -1.18
N ASP A 135 24.12 8.16 -2.20
CA ASP A 135 23.45 8.30 -3.49
C ASP A 135 23.26 6.93 -4.16
N THR A 136 22.06 6.70 -4.69
CA THR A 136 21.76 5.48 -5.46
C THR A 136 21.93 5.78 -6.94
N VAL A 137 22.90 5.12 -7.58
CA VAL A 137 23.23 5.35 -8.99
C VAL A 137 22.70 4.21 -9.85
N LEU A 138 22.10 4.56 -10.99
CA LEU A 138 21.54 3.65 -11.97
C LEU A 138 21.96 4.07 -13.38
N LYS A 139 22.45 3.11 -14.18
CA LYS A 139 22.67 3.31 -15.63
C LYS A 139 21.67 2.48 -16.41
N GLU A 140 21.01 3.10 -17.38
CA GLU A 140 20.02 2.46 -18.24
C GLU A 140 20.23 2.93 -19.69
N SER A 141 20.39 2.00 -20.63
CA SER A 141 20.52 2.31 -22.05
C SER A 141 19.22 2.02 -22.80
N TYR A 142 18.84 2.92 -23.71
CA TYR A 142 17.62 2.80 -24.52
C TYR A 142 17.83 3.39 -25.92
N ALA A 143 16.86 3.19 -26.80
CA ALA A 143 16.95 3.63 -28.19
C ALA A 143 16.88 5.17 -28.29
N ASP A 144 17.72 5.76 -29.15
CA ASP A 144 17.85 7.22 -29.31
C ASP A 144 16.67 7.88 -30.06
N ASN A 145 15.81 7.07 -30.69
CA ASN A 145 14.59 7.54 -31.35
C ASN A 145 13.45 7.86 -30.37
N LEU A 146 13.61 7.57 -29.07
CA LEU A 146 12.62 7.83 -28.03
C LEU A 146 12.71 9.28 -27.54
N LYS A 147 12.02 10.18 -28.25
CA LYS A 147 12.05 11.64 -28.04
C LYS A 147 10.75 12.24 -27.49
N ASP A 148 9.71 11.43 -27.28
CA ASP A 148 8.43 11.86 -26.70
C ASP A 148 8.27 11.26 -25.30
N ALA A 149 8.05 12.12 -24.30
CA ALA A 149 7.78 11.72 -22.92
C ALA A 149 6.54 10.82 -22.76
N ASN A 150 5.61 10.86 -23.73
CA ASN A 150 4.39 10.06 -23.74
C ASN A 150 4.54 8.72 -24.45
N ASP A 151 5.67 8.46 -25.10
CA ASP A 151 5.92 7.19 -25.77
C ASP A 151 5.86 6.02 -24.78
N ASP A 152 5.08 5.00 -25.08
CA ASP A 152 4.84 3.88 -24.16
C ASP A 152 6.11 3.08 -23.85
N THR A 153 7.08 3.03 -24.76
CA THR A 153 8.36 2.37 -24.51
C THR A 153 9.24 3.20 -23.58
N LEU A 154 9.29 4.53 -23.76
CA LEU A 154 10.02 5.42 -22.86
C LEU A 154 9.38 5.46 -21.47
N ARG A 155 8.04 5.45 -21.40
CA ARG A 155 7.30 5.35 -20.12
C ARG A 155 7.61 4.06 -19.37
N LYS A 156 7.80 2.94 -20.07
CA LYS A 156 8.25 1.67 -19.45
C LYS A 156 9.69 1.76 -18.96
N VAL A 157 10.57 2.44 -19.68
CA VAL A 157 11.95 2.72 -19.23
C VAL A 157 11.93 3.56 -17.96
N ALA A 158 11.19 4.67 -17.94
CA ALA A 158 11.00 5.51 -16.76
C ALA A 158 10.39 4.75 -15.58
N ALA A 159 9.41 3.86 -15.82
CA ALA A 159 8.85 2.97 -14.81
C ALA A 159 9.91 2.10 -14.14
N ARG A 160 10.73 1.42 -14.95
CA ARG A 160 11.83 0.58 -14.48
C ARG A 160 12.86 1.39 -13.69
N ILE A 161 13.20 2.59 -14.14
CA ILE A 161 14.14 3.50 -13.47
C ILE A 161 13.61 3.87 -12.08
N VAL A 162 12.38 4.36 -11.98
CA VAL A 162 11.78 4.76 -10.69
C VAL A 162 11.67 3.57 -9.73
N GLU A 163 11.31 2.39 -10.23
CA GLU A 163 11.24 1.16 -9.43
C GLU A 163 12.61 0.72 -8.91
N ARG A 164 13.66 0.83 -9.73
CA ARG A 164 15.03 0.50 -9.31
C ARG A 164 15.61 1.55 -8.36
N LEU A 165 15.38 2.84 -8.63
CA LEU A 165 15.89 3.95 -7.82
C LEU A 165 15.24 4.03 -6.44
N GLY A 166 13.94 3.75 -6.34
CA GLY A 166 13.26 3.70 -5.05
C GLY A 166 13.84 2.72 -4.05
N GLY A 167 14.74 1.85 -4.52
CA GLY A 167 14.70 0.45 -4.18
C GLY A 167 13.30 -0.11 -4.50
N THR A 168 13.20 -1.42 -4.60
CA THR A 168 12.04 -2.00 -3.93
C THR A 168 12.00 -1.35 -2.55
N ALA A 169 10.89 -0.74 -2.18
CA ALA A 169 10.77 -0.12 -0.88
C ALA A 169 10.66 -1.28 0.11
N LEU A 170 11.81 -1.90 0.42
CA LEU A 170 11.87 -3.22 1.01
C LEU A 170 11.35 -3.09 2.45
N GLY A 171 10.40 -3.94 2.80
CA GLY A 171 10.20 -4.26 4.21
C GLY A 171 11.24 -5.30 4.61
N VAL A 172 11.61 -5.27 5.89
CA VAL A 172 12.53 -6.26 6.44
C VAL A 172 11.68 -7.34 7.10
N VAL A 173 11.84 -8.59 6.69
CA VAL A 173 11.28 -9.74 7.42
C VAL A 173 12.40 -10.36 8.23
N VAL A 174 12.22 -10.42 9.54
CA VAL A 174 13.10 -11.14 10.45
C VAL A 174 12.42 -12.44 10.84
N VAL A 175 12.93 -13.55 10.30
CA VAL A 175 12.47 -14.89 10.63
C VAL A 175 13.27 -15.39 11.82
N LYS A 176 12.58 -15.78 12.90
CA LYS A 176 13.16 -16.40 14.09
C LYS A 176 12.67 -17.85 14.16
N ALA A 177 13.61 -18.78 14.12
CA ALA A 177 13.37 -20.23 14.12
C ALA A 177 14.05 -20.93 15.32
N GLY A 178 14.27 -20.21 16.43
CA GLY A 178 14.89 -20.78 17.63
C GLY A 178 16.37 -21.11 17.42
N GLU A 179 16.78 -22.35 17.69
CA GLU A 179 18.16 -22.85 17.47
C GLU A 179 18.29 -23.68 16.17
N LEU A 180 17.28 -23.62 15.29
CA LEU A 180 17.28 -24.43 14.07
C LEU A 180 18.32 -23.92 13.05
N ASN A 181 18.99 -24.89 12.42
CA ASN A 181 19.87 -24.66 11.28
C ASN A 181 19.14 -25.07 9.99
N GLY A 182 19.02 -24.15 9.05
CA GLY A 182 18.27 -24.40 7.83
C GLY A 182 18.28 -23.20 6.88
N GLU A 183 17.34 -23.18 5.96
CA GLU A 183 17.14 -22.10 5.02
C GLU A 183 15.69 -21.62 5.03
N VAL A 184 15.53 -20.32 4.83
CA VAL A 184 14.24 -19.68 4.60
C VAL A 184 14.03 -19.58 3.10
N VAL A 185 12.97 -20.20 2.61
CA VAL A 185 12.50 -20.11 1.23
C VAL A 185 11.38 -19.08 1.17
N VAL A 186 11.56 -18.03 0.37
CA VAL A 186 10.54 -16.98 0.15
C VAL A 186 9.93 -17.15 -1.23
N ASP A 187 8.59 -17.24 -1.25
CA ASP A 187 7.77 -17.39 -2.44
C ASP A 187 8.15 -18.58 -3.35
N GLY A 188 8.85 -19.57 -2.79
CA GLY A 188 9.30 -20.77 -3.52
C GLY A 188 10.59 -20.60 -4.33
N GLU A 189 11.12 -19.37 -4.47
CA GLU A 189 12.28 -19.09 -5.33
C GLU A 189 13.52 -18.67 -4.53
N LYS A 190 13.38 -17.72 -3.60
CA LYS A 190 14.54 -17.10 -2.91
C LYS A 190 14.90 -17.90 -1.66
N ARG A 191 16.12 -18.43 -1.59
CA ARG A 191 16.63 -19.16 -0.42
C ARG A 191 17.63 -18.32 0.36
N VAL A 192 17.42 -18.18 1.66
CA VAL A 192 18.29 -17.42 2.57
C VAL A 192 18.66 -18.30 3.77
N PRO A 193 19.96 -18.55 4.04
CA PRO A 193 20.35 -19.39 5.16
C PRO A 193 20.00 -18.74 6.51
N LEU A 194 19.55 -19.55 7.47
CA LEU A 194 19.42 -19.14 8.86
C LEU A 194 20.80 -19.05 9.50
N GLN A 195 21.08 -17.93 10.15
CA GLN A 195 22.29 -17.71 10.95
C GLN A 195 21.89 -17.68 12.42
N LYS A 196 22.31 -18.69 13.20
CA LYS A 196 21.94 -18.85 14.61
C LYS A 196 20.42 -18.80 14.82
N GLY A 197 19.69 -19.51 13.97
CA GLY A 197 18.22 -19.55 13.97
C GLY A 197 17.51 -18.24 13.63
N THR A 198 18.23 -17.26 13.05
CA THR A 198 17.62 -16.03 12.54
C THR A 198 18.02 -15.76 11.10
N ALA A 199 17.08 -15.26 10.30
CA ALA A 199 17.36 -14.74 8.96
C ALA A 199 16.70 -13.38 8.80
N ARG A 200 17.45 -12.42 8.26
CA ARG A 200 16.96 -11.09 7.92
C ARG A 200 16.86 -10.99 6.41
N ILE A 201 15.65 -10.76 5.90
CA ILE A 201 15.35 -10.82 4.47
C ILE A 201 14.67 -9.52 4.08
N GLU A 202 15.22 -8.87 3.06
CA GLU A 202 14.57 -7.71 2.46
C GLU A 202 13.63 -8.17 1.34
N LEU A 203 12.35 -7.81 1.47
CA LEU A 203 11.27 -8.19 0.56
C LEU A 203 10.47 -6.97 0.11
N ALA A 204 9.91 -7.03 -1.10
CA ALA A 204 9.02 -5.99 -1.61
C ALA A 204 7.79 -5.86 -0.70
N PRO A 205 7.07 -4.72 -0.72
CA PRO A 205 5.82 -4.62 0.02
C PRO A 205 4.74 -5.50 -0.61
N GLY A 206 3.97 -6.21 0.21
CA GLY A 206 2.96 -7.16 -0.27
C GLY A 206 2.87 -8.42 0.59
N GLY A 207 1.97 -9.32 0.20
CA GLY A 207 1.86 -10.64 0.82
C GLY A 207 2.94 -11.57 0.29
N HIS A 208 3.78 -12.10 1.19
CA HIS A 208 4.83 -13.06 0.88
C HIS A 208 4.60 -14.36 1.63
N SER A 209 4.95 -15.48 1.00
CA SER A 209 4.96 -16.80 1.62
C SER A 209 6.37 -17.13 2.11
N ILE A 210 6.56 -17.19 3.42
CA ILE A 210 7.81 -17.58 4.07
C ILE A 210 7.71 -19.06 4.47
N GLU A 211 8.62 -19.89 3.96
CA GLU A 211 8.77 -21.29 4.34
C GLU A 211 10.14 -21.51 4.99
N VAL A 212 10.18 -22.16 6.16
CA VAL A 212 11.44 -22.53 6.80
C VAL A 212 11.67 -24.03 6.58
N ALA A 213 12.75 -24.36 5.90
CA ALA A 213 13.20 -25.72 5.64
C ALA A 213 14.45 -25.99 6.50
N SER A 214 14.38 -27.02 7.34
CA SER A 214 15.48 -27.47 8.20
C SER A 214 15.72 -28.95 7.97
N THR A 215 16.97 -29.40 8.02
CA THR A 215 17.28 -30.82 7.88
C THR A 215 16.64 -31.63 9.02
N GLY A 216 15.84 -32.64 8.67
CA GLY A 216 15.22 -33.56 9.63
C GLY A 216 13.93 -33.06 10.29
N ILE A 217 13.39 -31.90 9.88
CA ILE A 217 12.12 -31.35 10.40
C ILE A 217 11.22 -30.99 9.21
N PRO A 218 9.91 -31.33 9.23
CA PRO A 218 8.99 -30.90 8.19
C PRO A 218 8.97 -29.37 8.05
N SER A 219 8.90 -28.87 6.82
CA SER A 219 8.92 -27.43 6.57
C SER A 219 7.67 -26.75 7.11
N SER A 220 7.82 -25.52 7.60
CA SER A 220 6.72 -24.71 8.14
C SER A 220 6.53 -23.46 7.29
N LYS A 221 5.29 -23.23 6.83
CA LYS A 221 4.92 -22.17 5.89
C LYS A 221 4.01 -21.13 6.54
N ARG A 222 4.32 -19.85 6.37
CA ARG A 222 3.59 -18.69 6.92
C ARG A 222 3.44 -17.61 5.86
N ASN A 223 2.25 -17.04 5.73
CA ASN A 223 2.05 -15.85 4.91
C ASN A 223 2.27 -14.59 5.76
N VAL A 224 3.00 -13.62 5.23
CA VAL A 224 3.42 -12.40 5.93
C VAL A 224 3.13 -11.21 5.03
N LEU A 225 2.49 -10.18 5.59
CA LEU A 225 2.31 -8.92 4.90
C LEU A 225 3.51 -8.01 5.19
N VAL A 226 4.32 -7.78 4.18
CA VAL A 226 5.49 -6.91 4.24
C VAL A 226 5.06 -5.48 3.95
N VAL A 227 5.40 -4.57 4.86
CA VAL A 227 5.12 -3.14 4.71
C VAL A 227 6.44 -2.39 4.55
N ILE A 228 6.46 -1.45 3.61
CA ILE A 228 7.62 -0.60 3.31
C ILE A 228 8.21 -0.02 4.59
N GLY A 229 9.52 -0.19 4.78
CA GLY A 229 10.27 0.44 5.88
C GLY A 229 9.88 -0.06 7.28
N LYS A 230 9.03 -1.08 7.39
CA LYS A 230 8.71 -1.75 8.66
C LYS A 230 9.40 -3.10 8.73
N GLU A 231 9.71 -3.50 9.95
CA GLU A 231 10.21 -4.83 10.26
C GLU A 231 9.02 -5.74 10.65
N ALA A 232 8.86 -6.85 9.94
CA ALA A 232 7.91 -7.90 10.29
C ALA A 232 8.67 -9.07 10.91
N VAL A 233 8.37 -9.38 12.17
CA VAL A 233 8.97 -10.51 12.88
C VAL A 233 8.08 -11.73 12.73
N VAL A 234 8.65 -12.83 12.24
CA VAL A 234 7.96 -14.10 12.03
C VAL A 234 8.61 -15.13 12.93
N GLU A 235 7.88 -15.52 13.97
CA GLU A 235 8.33 -16.57 14.89
C GLU A 235 7.74 -17.90 14.44
N ILE A 236 8.63 -18.84 14.10
CA ILE A 236 8.28 -20.20 13.70
C ILE A 236 8.76 -21.11 14.82
N ALA A 237 7.83 -21.47 15.70
CA ALA A 237 8.04 -22.55 16.65
C ALA A 237 7.87 -23.89 15.90
N PRO A 238 8.72 -24.90 16.17
CA PRO A 238 8.50 -26.25 15.68
C PRO A 238 7.14 -26.72 16.21
N THR A 239 6.24 -27.08 15.29
CA THR A 239 5.00 -27.76 15.66
C THR A 239 5.42 -29.11 16.23
N GLN A 240 5.38 -29.27 17.55
CA GLN A 240 5.50 -30.60 18.14
C GLN A 240 4.38 -31.45 17.55
N GLU A 241 4.76 -32.55 16.92
CA GLU A 241 3.84 -33.56 16.42
C GLU A 241 3.09 -34.09 17.64
N THR A 242 1.87 -33.58 17.85
CA THR A 242 1.00 -34.10 18.88
C THR A 242 0.74 -35.56 18.56
N GLU A 243 1.13 -36.42 19.50
CA GLU A 243 0.92 -37.86 19.54
C GLU A 243 -0.45 -38.26 18.93
N PRO A 244 -0.53 -39.36 18.14
CA PRO A 244 -1.71 -39.71 17.37
C PRO A 244 -2.96 -39.71 18.25
N PRO A 245 -4.03 -39.01 17.86
CA PRO A 245 -5.16 -38.77 18.73
C PRO A 245 -5.83 -40.11 19.05
N HIS A 246 -5.89 -40.43 20.35
CA HIS A 246 -6.90 -41.34 20.85
C HIS A 246 -8.27 -40.92 20.27
N ALA A 247 -9.00 -41.90 19.76
CA ALA A 247 -10.29 -41.73 19.13
C ALA A 247 -11.28 -40.99 20.07
N GLU A 248 -11.40 -39.68 19.92
CA GLU A 248 -12.41 -38.87 20.60
C GLU A 248 -13.27 -38.12 19.58
N LYS A 249 -14.58 -38.32 19.78
CA LYS A 249 -15.78 -37.53 19.47
C LYS A 249 -15.75 -36.56 18.27
N PRO A 250 -16.84 -36.52 17.47
CA PRO A 250 -16.91 -35.73 16.24
C PRO A 250 -16.55 -34.26 16.49
N PHE A 251 -15.47 -33.81 15.84
CA PHE A 251 -14.96 -32.46 15.93
C PHE A 251 -16.05 -31.43 15.56
N PRO A 252 -16.27 -30.38 16.38
CA PRO A 252 -17.32 -29.39 16.16
C PRO A 252 -16.87 -28.37 15.11
N THR A 253 -16.87 -28.77 13.85
CA THR A 253 -16.47 -27.96 12.68
C THR A 253 -17.21 -26.63 12.58
N ARG A 254 -18.44 -26.53 13.11
CA ARG A 254 -19.24 -25.30 13.11
C ARG A 254 -18.71 -24.22 14.06
N THR A 255 -18.11 -24.59 15.18
CA THR A 255 -17.57 -23.63 16.16
C THR A 255 -16.29 -22.97 15.65
N VAL A 256 -15.46 -23.73 14.93
CA VAL A 256 -14.22 -23.23 14.31
C VAL A 256 -14.54 -22.28 13.16
N VAL A 257 -15.50 -22.64 12.29
CA VAL A 257 -15.95 -21.76 11.20
C VAL A 257 -16.63 -20.50 11.73
N GLY A 258 -17.45 -20.61 12.78
CA GLY A 258 -18.08 -19.46 13.43
C GLY A 258 -17.08 -18.46 14.01
N GLY A 259 -16.00 -18.95 14.65
CA GLY A 259 -14.93 -18.11 15.20
C GLY A 259 -14.11 -17.37 14.13
N VAL A 260 -13.78 -18.03 13.01
CA VAL A 260 -13.03 -17.42 11.90
C VAL A 260 -13.84 -16.32 11.21
N VAL A 261 -15.15 -16.53 10.99
CA VAL A 261 -16.04 -15.52 10.38
C VAL A 261 -16.20 -14.29 11.27
N LEU A 262 -16.28 -14.47 12.60
CA LEU A 262 -16.33 -13.36 13.55
C LEU A 262 -15.03 -12.57 13.61
N GLY A 263 -13.88 -13.25 13.62
CA GLY A 263 -12.57 -12.59 13.59
C GLY A 263 -12.38 -11.70 12.35
N ALA A 264 -12.76 -12.20 11.17
CA ALA A 264 -12.74 -11.42 9.94
C ALA A 264 -13.71 -10.22 9.99
N GLY A 265 -14.90 -10.39 10.58
CA GLY A 265 -15.89 -9.33 10.75
C GLY A 265 -15.40 -8.17 11.62
N VAL A 266 -14.68 -8.45 12.71
CA VAL A 266 -14.12 -7.41 13.60
C VAL A 266 -13.04 -6.58 12.90
N ILE A 267 -12.14 -7.23 12.15
CA ILE A 267 -11.07 -6.53 11.40
C ILE A 267 -11.68 -5.62 10.33
N LEU A 268 -12.64 -6.13 9.55
CA LEU A 268 -13.34 -5.34 8.53
C LEU A 268 -14.16 -4.20 9.17
N GLY A 269 -14.75 -4.44 10.35
CA GLY A 269 -15.45 -3.42 11.13
C GLY A 269 -14.53 -2.28 11.56
N ALA A 270 -13.33 -2.57 12.07
CA ALA A 270 -12.37 -1.54 12.48
C ALA A 270 -11.90 -0.67 11.30
N VAL A 271 -11.65 -1.27 10.13
CA VAL A 271 -11.30 -0.55 8.90
C VAL A 271 -12.47 0.33 8.43
N ALA A 272 -13.72 -0.16 8.52
CA ALA A 272 -14.90 0.62 8.16
C ALA A 272 -15.10 1.83 9.08
N VAL A 273 -14.86 1.71 10.39
CA VAL A 273 -14.92 2.83 11.33
C VAL A 273 -13.85 3.88 11.00
N GLN A 274 -12.62 3.46 10.71
CA GLN A 274 -11.55 4.38 10.33
C GLN A 274 -11.91 5.15 9.04
N GLN A 275 -12.46 4.46 8.02
CA GLN A 275 -12.90 5.11 6.79
C GLN A 275 -14.09 6.05 7.00
N ALA A 276 -15.01 5.73 7.91
CA ALA A 276 -16.14 6.59 8.25
C ALA A 276 -15.68 7.90 8.93
N LEU A 277 -14.70 7.84 9.83
CA LEU A 277 -14.10 9.02 10.43
C LEU A 277 -13.44 9.92 9.39
N PHE A 278 -12.68 9.33 8.45
CA PHE A 278 -12.06 10.07 7.35
C PHE A 278 -13.10 10.70 6.41
N TYR A 279 -14.21 10.01 6.15
CA TYR A 279 -15.33 10.56 5.38
C TYR A 279 -15.97 11.78 6.08
N GLY A 280 -16.11 11.74 7.41
CA GLY A 280 -16.59 12.89 8.19
C GLY A 280 -15.72 14.13 8.01
N GLU A 281 -14.39 13.96 8.10
CA GLU A 281 -13.42 15.05 7.88
C GLU A 281 -13.52 15.65 6.47
N LEU A 282 -13.67 14.81 5.45
CA LEU A 282 -13.89 15.27 4.06
C LEU A 282 -15.19 16.05 3.91
N GLN A 283 -16.24 15.66 4.62
CA GLN A 283 -17.53 16.34 4.57
C GLN A 283 -17.45 17.74 5.19
N ASP A 284 -16.73 17.88 6.30
CA ASP A 284 -16.54 19.18 6.97
C ASP A 284 -15.65 20.12 6.15
N ARG A 285 -14.56 19.60 5.56
CA ARG A 285 -13.76 20.35 4.59
C ARG A 285 -14.59 20.77 3.36
N GLY A 286 -15.47 19.89 2.88
CA GLY A 286 -16.39 20.19 1.79
C GLY A 286 -17.34 21.35 2.13
N LYS A 287 -17.92 21.37 3.34
CA LYS A 287 -18.76 22.49 3.81
C LYS A 287 -17.97 23.80 3.92
N GLU A 288 -16.72 23.74 4.35
CA GLU A 288 -15.87 24.93 4.48
C GLU A 288 -15.46 25.51 3.13
N VAL A 289 -15.15 24.66 2.15
CA VAL A 289 -14.90 25.10 0.77
C VAL A 289 -16.18 25.62 0.13
N ALA A 290 -17.33 24.98 0.37
CA ALA A 290 -18.62 25.44 -0.16
C ALA A 290 -19.01 26.85 0.30
N LYS A 291 -18.52 27.34 1.45
CA LYS A 291 -18.73 28.73 1.90
C LYS A 291 -17.99 29.77 1.05
N ARG A 292 -16.96 29.35 0.30
CA ARG A 292 -16.12 30.22 -0.54
C ARG A 292 -16.61 30.31 -1.98
N VAL A 293 -17.60 29.49 -2.35
CA VAL A 293 -18.16 29.41 -3.70
C VAL A 293 -19.53 30.12 -3.69
N GLU A 294 -19.88 30.79 -4.79
CA GLU A 294 -21.18 31.45 -4.91
C GLU A 294 -22.34 30.45 -4.75
N ALA A 295 -23.40 30.88 -4.07
CA ALA A 295 -24.56 30.03 -3.79
C ALA A 295 -25.22 29.58 -5.11
N GLY A 296 -25.18 28.27 -5.37
CA GLY A 296 -25.81 27.64 -6.54
C GLY A 296 -24.84 27.07 -7.57
N GLN A 297 -23.53 27.30 -7.45
CA GLN A 297 -22.55 26.71 -8.35
C GLN A 297 -22.37 25.21 -8.04
N LYS A 298 -22.46 24.37 -9.08
CA LYS A 298 -22.26 22.92 -8.91
C LYS A 298 -20.77 22.59 -8.87
N PRO A 299 -20.34 21.60 -8.06
CA PRO A 299 -18.99 21.08 -8.15
C PRO A 299 -18.67 20.62 -9.58
N CYS A 300 -17.46 20.95 -10.06
CA CYS A 300 -16.95 20.56 -11.38
C CYS A 300 -17.63 21.19 -12.61
N GLU A 301 -18.37 22.29 -12.47
CA GLU A 301 -18.75 23.10 -13.63
C GLU A 301 -17.53 23.85 -14.23
N PRO A 302 -17.55 24.20 -15.53
CA PRO A 302 -16.36 24.65 -16.27
C PRO A 302 -15.74 25.99 -15.79
N SER A 303 -16.40 26.70 -14.88
CA SER A 303 -15.91 27.92 -14.20
C SER A 303 -15.57 27.71 -12.71
N GLY A 304 -15.60 26.46 -12.23
CA GLY A 304 -15.50 26.12 -10.80
C GLY A 304 -14.07 25.90 -10.31
N ASP A 305 -13.88 26.24 -9.03
CA ASP A 305 -12.68 25.95 -8.25
C ASP A 305 -12.30 24.45 -8.33
N GLN A 306 -11.10 24.16 -8.82
CA GLN A 306 -10.60 22.78 -8.94
C GLN A 306 -10.51 22.07 -7.59
N GLU A 307 -10.29 22.80 -6.49
CA GLU A 307 -10.26 22.22 -5.15
C GLU A 307 -11.65 21.69 -4.75
N PHE A 308 -12.71 22.45 -5.05
CA PHE A 308 -14.08 22.05 -4.77
C PHE A 308 -14.48 20.80 -5.59
N CYS A 309 -14.08 20.76 -6.86
CA CYS A 309 -14.31 19.58 -7.71
C CYS A 309 -13.57 18.33 -7.20
N ASN A 310 -12.31 18.48 -6.79
CA ASN A 310 -11.52 17.37 -6.26
C ASN A 310 -12.08 16.83 -4.94
N ILE A 311 -12.57 17.70 -4.05
CA ILE A 311 -13.18 17.29 -2.78
C ILE A 311 -14.52 16.60 -3.00
N ASP A 312 -15.37 17.10 -3.91
CA ASP A 312 -16.66 16.46 -4.24
C ASP A 312 -16.47 15.07 -4.85
N ASN A 313 -15.56 14.93 -5.82
CA ASN A 313 -15.24 13.62 -6.41
C ASN A 313 -14.68 12.65 -5.37
N ARG A 314 -13.81 13.11 -4.47
CA ARG A 314 -13.29 12.28 -3.37
C ARG A 314 -14.36 11.89 -2.36
N SER A 315 -15.27 12.80 -2.02
CA SER A 315 -16.41 12.52 -1.13
C SER A 315 -17.35 11.47 -1.72
N LYS A 316 -17.67 11.57 -3.02
CA LYS A 316 -18.47 10.56 -3.74
C LYS A 316 -17.79 9.19 -3.78
N THR A 317 -16.47 9.17 -3.95
CA THR A 317 -15.72 7.91 -3.98
C THR A 317 -15.64 7.30 -2.58
N ALA A 318 -15.28 8.09 -1.55
CA ALA A 318 -15.17 7.64 -0.16
C ALA A 318 -16.52 7.18 0.42
N SER A 319 -17.63 7.86 0.12
CA SER A 319 -18.97 7.44 0.55
C SER A 319 -19.39 6.10 -0.07
N ALA A 320 -19.09 5.87 -1.35
CA ALA A 320 -19.38 4.59 -1.99
C ALA A 320 -18.64 3.42 -1.30
N PHE A 321 -17.39 3.63 -0.91
CA PHE A 321 -16.62 2.64 -0.15
C PHE A 321 -17.13 2.43 1.27
N ALA A 322 -17.47 3.51 1.98
CA ALA A 322 -18.00 3.41 3.34
C ALA A 322 -19.35 2.67 3.38
N ILE A 323 -20.23 2.94 2.41
CA ILE A 323 -21.54 2.27 2.30
C ILE A 323 -21.36 0.79 1.93
N ALA A 324 -20.56 0.49 0.91
CA ALA A 324 -20.35 -0.88 0.47
C ALA A 324 -19.59 -1.72 1.52
N GLY A 325 -18.52 -1.18 2.09
CA GLY A 325 -17.72 -1.83 3.13
C GLY A 325 -18.50 -2.00 4.43
N GLY A 326 -19.26 -0.97 4.85
CA GLY A 326 -20.10 -1.02 6.05
C GLY A 326 -21.21 -2.05 5.96
N ALA A 327 -21.89 -2.14 4.81
CA ALA A 327 -22.96 -3.13 4.60
C ALA A 327 -22.43 -4.57 4.64
N VAL A 328 -21.29 -4.84 3.98
CA VAL A 328 -20.66 -6.17 4.00
C VAL A 328 -20.17 -6.54 5.41
N GLY A 329 -19.55 -5.59 6.12
CA GLY A 329 -19.10 -5.79 7.50
C GLY A 329 -20.25 -6.11 8.45
N ALA A 330 -21.36 -5.37 8.36
CA ALA A 330 -22.55 -5.59 9.19
C ALA A 330 -23.18 -6.98 8.94
N VAL A 331 -23.26 -7.42 7.69
CA VAL A 331 -23.77 -8.76 7.34
C VAL A 331 -22.85 -9.85 7.91
N ALA A 332 -21.53 -9.68 7.83
CA ALA A 332 -20.57 -10.65 8.36
C ALA A 332 -20.66 -10.78 9.89
N ILE A 333 -20.74 -9.65 10.61
CA ILE A 333 -20.92 -9.64 12.07
C ILE A 333 -22.26 -10.27 12.45
N GLY A 334 -23.35 -9.90 11.77
CA GLY A 334 -24.69 -10.46 12.01
C GLY A 334 -24.72 -11.98 11.79
N THR A 335 -24.09 -12.46 10.72
CA THR A 335 -23.99 -13.90 10.41
C THR A 335 -23.15 -14.64 11.45
N GLY A 336 -22.02 -14.07 11.87
CA GLY A 336 -21.18 -14.64 12.91
C GLY A 336 -21.88 -14.74 14.27
N LEU A 337 -22.60 -13.69 14.68
CA LEU A 337 -23.41 -13.70 15.90
C LEU A 337 -24.57 -14.70 15.83
N TYR A 338 -25.26 -14.78 14.68
CA TYR A 338 -26.34 -15.76 14.49
C TYR A 338 -25.84 -17.21 14.62
N LEU A 339 -24.70 -17.53 14.01
CA LEU A 339 -24.10 -18.88 14.11
C LEU A 339 -23.62 -19.19 15.53
N LEU A 340 -23.14 -18.20 16.28
CA LEU A 340 -22.79 -18.38 17.69
C LEU A 340 -24.02 -18.61 18.59
N LEU A 341 -25.09 -17.83 18.38
CA LEU A 341 -26.27 -17.84 19.25
C LEU A 341 -27.23 -19.00 18.96
N THR A 342 -27.28 -19.49 17.72
CA THR A 342 -28.13 -20.64 17.36
C THR A 342 -27.49 -21.99 17.67
N ASN A 343 -26.28 -22.00 18.23
CA ASN A 343 -25.60 -23.22 18.66
C ASN A 343 -26.15 -23.70 20.03
N GLY A 344 -27.43 -24.09 20.04
CA GLY A 344 -28.09 -24.69 21.20
C GLY A 344 -27.73 -26.16 21.34
N SER A 345 -26.52 -26.47 21.80
CA SER A 345 -26.25 -27.77 22.42
C SER A 345 -26.40 -27.62 23.94
N SER A 346 -27.49 -28.13 24.48
CA SER A 346 -27.68 -28.34 25.92
C SER A 346 -26.64 -29.33 26.45
N GLU A 347 -25.45 -28.84 26.78
CA GLU A 347 -24.56 -29.52 27.72
C GLU A 347 -24.63 -28.78 29.06
N LYS A 348 -24.95 -29.54 30.12
CA LYS A 348 -24.98 -29.06 31.50
C LYS A 348 -23.58 -28.58 31.90
N THR A 349 -23.36 -27.28 31.87
CA THR A 349 -22.10 -26.67 32.27
C THR A 349 -21.94 -26.71 33.79
N ALA A 350 -20.91 -27.43 34.27
CA ALA A 350 -20.37 -27.25 35.60
C ALA A 350 -19.91 -25.80 35.77
N SER A 351 -20.31 -25.17 36.88
CA SER A 351 -20.12 -23.75 37.13
C SER A 351 -18.63 -23.37 37.21
N ALA A 352 -18.14 -22.65 36.20
CA ALA A 352 -16.89 -21.90 36.29
C ALA A 352 -17.14 -20.52 36.93
N PRO A 353 -16.19 -19.96 37.71
CA PRO A 353 -16.39 -18.71 38.43
C PRO A 353 -16.59 -17.53 37.47
N LYS A 354 -17.72 -16.83 37.65
CA LYS A 354 -18.18 -15.70 36.85
C LYS A 354 -17.24 -14.50 37.06
N ARG A 355 -16.36 -14.22 36.10
CA ARG A 355 -15.63 -12.95 36.04
C ARG A 355 -16.53 -11.87 35.42
N PRO A 356 -16.51 -10.63 35.96
CA PRO A 356 -17.28 -9.53 35.38
C PRO A 356 -16.80 -9.27 33.95
N GLN A 357 -17.75 -9.24 33.01
CA GLN A 357 -17.47 -8.92 31.63
C GLN A 357 -17.77 -7.44 31.38
N ILE A 358 -16.78 -6.73 30.85
CA ILE A 358 -16.90 -5.33 30.45
C ILE A 358 -17.11 -5.31 28.94
N VAL A 359 -18.29 -4.87 28.50
CA VAL A 359 -18.64 -4.79 27.08
C VAL A 359 -18.87 -3.32 26.73
N PRO A 360 -18.05 -2.72 25.85
CA PRO A 360 -18.32 -1.39 25.33
C PRO A 360 -19.52 -1.45 24.37
N THR A 361 -20.41 -0.46 24.47
CA THR A 361 -21.57 -0.32 23.60
C THR A 361 -21.51 1.00 22.85
N PHE A 362 -21.80 0.96 21.55
CA PHE A 362 -21.82 2.14 20.68
C PHE A 362 -23.14 2.19 19.92
N GLY A 363 -23.80 3.35 19.97
CA GLY A 363 -25.00 3.67 19.20
C GLY A 363 -24.82 5.00 18.47
N ALA A 364 -25.67 5.25 17.47
CA ALA A 364 -25.55 6.40 16.57
C ALA A 364 -25.45 7.78 17.27
N ASN A 365 -25.94 7.89 18.51
CA ASN A 365 -25.92 9.13 19.31
C ASN A 365 -25.37 8.95 20.73
N SER A 366 -24.77 7.82 21.10
CA SER A 366 -24.16 7.63 22.44
C SER A 366 -23.15 6.48 22.49
N GLY A 367 -22.16 6.59 23.37
CA GLY A 367 -21.23 5.50 23.72
C GLY A 367 -21.29 5.24 25.22
N GLY A 368 -21.22 3.96 25.61
CA GLY A 368 -21.28 3.53 27.00
C GLY A 368 -20.47 2.28 27.27
N VAL A 369 -20.37 1.91 28.55
CA VAL A 369 -19.74 0.68 29.01
C VAL A 369 -20.74 -0.08 29.85
N MET A 370 -21.05 -1.31 29.46
CA MET A 370 -21.93 -2.19 30.22
C MET A 370 -21.08 -3.21 30.97
N ILE A 371 -21.24 -3.27 32.29
CA ILE A 371 -20.59 -4.26 33.15
C ILE A 371 -21.64 -5.33 33.47
N ASN A 372 -21.44 -6.54 32.99
CA ASN A 372 -22.35 -7.65 33.25
C ASN A 372 -21.70 -8.63 34.24
N GLY A 373 -22.32 -8.78 35.40
CA GLY A 373 -21.88 -9.63 36.51
C GLY A 373 -23.03 -9.87 37.48
N ALA A 374 -23.00 -10.97 38.23
CA ALA A 374 -23.89 -11.14 39.37
C ALA A 374 -23.28 -10.38 40.56
N PHE A 375 -24.01 -9.38 41.06
CA PHE A 375 -23.64 -8.60 42.24
C PHE A 375 -24.33 -9.18 43.47
#